data_AF-A0A7S1KI19-F1
#
_entry.id   AF-A0A7S1KI19-F1
#
_cell.length_a   1.000
_cell.length_b   1.000
_cell.length_c   1.000
_cell.angle_alpha   90.00
_cell.angle_beta   90.00
_cell.angle_gamma   90.00
#
_symmetry.space_group_name_H-M   'P 1'
#
loop_
_entity.id
_entity.type
_entity.pdbx_description
1 polymer ?
#
loop_
_entity_poly.entity_id
_entity_poly.type
_entity_poly.pdbx_seq_one_letter_code
_entity_poly.pdbx_strand_id
1 'polypeptide(L)'
;MVTRRSSCFLALVFCYQALSYNVVAVALAASAADDAAFSSPFALLRATRLRGLMRQRQAPEVPVRRSVATLERPTTTRIEFIRGIRESCVPEVKLTRSRDGSNGTAMFRFRDPDLFREVDPQLGEVTGMYLIDEEGVLLTRDVKARFVDNVPNAIEATYVMQGPDGWSRFMRFMERFAEENNLTFTKANAS
;
A
#
# COMPACT_ATOMS: atom_id res chain seq x y z
N MET A 1 44.12 -21.24 53.17
CA MET A 1 43.43 -19.97 53.48
C MET A 1 42.84 -19.48 52.17
N VAL A 2 41.63 -19.81 51.70
CA VAL A 2 40.26 -19.76 52.26
C VAL A 2 39.93 -18.45 52.93
N THR A 3 39.44 -17.51 52.14
CA THR A 3 38.54 -16.43 52.59
C THR A 3 37.25 -16.54 51.78
N ARG A 4 36.15 -16.57 52.53
CA ARG A 4 34.81 -17.01 52.14
C ARG A 4 33.97 -15.87 51.58
N ARG A 5 33.06 -16.27 50.67
CA ARG A 5 31.64 -15.88 50.50
C ARG A 5 31.20 -14.49 50.98
N SER A 6 30.59 -13.76 50.05
CA SER A 6 29.33 -13.05 50.30
C SER A 6 28.46 -13.08 49.04
N SER A 7 27.56 -14.06 48.98
CA SER A 7 26.27 -13.97 48.30
C SER A 7 25.31 -13.26 49.24
N CYS A 8 24.49 -12.32 48.75
CA CYS A 8 23.14 -12.02 49.25
C CYS A 8 22.43 -11.07 48.26
N PHE A 9 21.31 -11.52 47.68
CA PHE A 9 19.92 -11.03 47.93
C PHE A 9 19.68 -9.64 47.27
N LEU A 10 18.74 -9.37 46.36
CA LEU A 10 17.34 -9.79 46.07
C LEU A 10 17.02 -9.29 44.64
N ALA A 11 16.57 -10.09 43.68
CA ALA A 11 15.17 -10.46 43.39
C ALA A 11 14.06 -9.56 43.97
N LEU A 12 13.51 -8.66 43.14
CA LEU A 12 12.14 -8.13 43.21
C LEU A 12 11.59 -8.17 41.76
N VAL A 13 10.82 -9.18 41.36
CA VAL A 13 9.38 -9.38 41.56
C VAL A 13 8.52 -8.40 40.74
N PHE A 14 8.05 -8.94 39.61
CA PHE A 14 6.75 -8.75 38.96
C PHE A 14 5.70 -7.99 39.79
N CYS A 15 5.12 -6.92 39.23
CA CYS A 15 3.68 -6.66 39.22
C CYS A 15 3.39 -5.36 38.44
N TYR A 16 2.83 -5.45 37.24
CA TYR A 16 1.81 -4.48 36.83
C TYR A 16 0.84 -5.18 35.88
N GLN A 17 -0.32 -5.50 36.45
CA GLN A 17 -1.48 -6.08 35.79
C GLN A 17 -2.17 -5.04 34.89
N ALA A 18 -2.52 -5.51 33.70
CA ALA A 18 -3.85 -5.51 33.09
C ALA A 18 -4.61 -4.18 32.84
N LEU A 19 -5.61 -4.32 31.95
CA LEU A 19 -6.60 -3.35 31.46
C LEU A 19 -6.13 -2.68 30.15
N SER A 20 -6.68 -2.95 28.96
CA SER A 20 -8.09 -3.17 28.64
C SER A 20 -8.22 -3.90 27.30
N TYR A 21 -8.95 -5.01 27.26
CA TYR A 21 -9.40 -5.66 26.03
C TYR A 21 -10.66 -4.96 25.55
N ASN A 22 -10.61 -4.36 24.36
CA ASN A 22 -11.79 -3.82 23.69
C ASN A 22 -12.29 -4.88 22.69
N VAL A 23 -13.27 -5.68 23.11
CA VAL A 23 -14.00 -6.63 22.26
C VAL A 23 -15.25 -5.90 21.78
N VAL A 24 -15.28 -5.52 20.50
CA VAL A 24 -16.51 -5.02 19.87
C VAL A 24 -17.38 -6.22 19.52
N ALA A 25 -18.53 -6.28 20.18
CA ALA A 25 -19.54 -7.31 20.05
C ALA A 25 -20.17 -7.32 18.65
N VAL A 26 -20.26 -8.53 18.09
CA VAL A 26 -21.05 -8.85 16.89
C VAL A 26 -22.52 -8.97 17.31
N ALA A 27 -23.38 -8.08 16.82
CA ALA A 27 -24.82 -8.18 16.99
C ALA A 27 -25.43 -8.96 15.82
N LEU A 28 -25.86 -10.19 16.12
CA LEU A 28 -26.69 -11.03 15.27
C LEU A 28 -28.16 -10.68 15.56
N ALA A 29 -28.90 -10.14 14.59
CA ALA A 29 -30.35 -9.96 14.71
C ALA A 29 -31.06 -10.85 13.68
N ALA A 30 -31.74 -11.86 14.20
CA ALA A 30 -32.52 -12.83 13.44
C ALA A 30 -33.90 -12.28 13.06
N SER A 31 -34.36 -12.73 11.89
CA SER A 31 -35.68 -12.53 11.29
C SER A 31 -36.80 -13.15 12.14
N ALA A 32 -37.90 -12.42 12.28
CA ALA A 32 -39.21 -12.95 12.62
C ALA A 32 -40.18 -12.56 11.49
N ALA A 33 -40.61 -13.57 10.73
CA ALA A 33 -41.86 -13.56 10.01
C ALA A 33 -42.99 -13.84 11.01
N ASP A 34 -44.17 -13.28 10.79
CA ASP A 34 -45.39 -14.09 10.74
C ASP A 34 -46.57 -13.27 10.21
N ASP A 35 -47.32 -13.97 9.38
CA ASP A 35 -48.48 -13.59 8.59
C ASP A 35 -49.69 -13.17 9.42
N ALA A 36 -50.50 -12.24 8.88
CA ALA A 36 -51.94 -12.30 9.05
C ALA A 36 -52.66 -11.48 7.97
N ALA A 37 -53.18 -12.21 6.98
CA ALA A 37 -54.21 -11.76 6.07
C ALA A 37 -55.48 -11.39 6.85
N PHE A 38 -56.13 -10.27 6.49
CA PHE A 38 -57.56 -10.13 6.74
C PHE A 38 -58.27 -9.47 5.57
N SER A 39 -59.32 -10.18 5.16
CA SER A 39 -60.17 -9.99 4.00
C SER A 39 -60.93 -8.66 4.04
N SER A 40 -60.97 -8.00 2.89
CA SER A 40 -62.00 -7.01 2.55
C SER A 40 -63.39 -7.67 2.49
N PRO A 41 -64.45 -6.92 2.81
CA PRO A 41 -65.55 -6.85 1.85
C PRO A 41 -66.18 -5.45 1.76
N PHE A 42 -66.44 -5.02 0.54
CA PHE A 42 -67.52 -4.11 0.14
C PHE A 42 -67.68 -2.76 0.88
N ALA A 43 -67.24 -1.69 0.23
CA ALA A 43 -67.99 -0.43 0.28
C ALA A 43 -67.96 0.26 -1.10
N LEU A 44 -69.15 0.41 -1.66
CA LEU A 44 -69.48 0.89 -2.99
C LEU A 44 -69.60 2.43 -2.99
N LEU A 45 -69.16 3.03 -4.11
CA LEU A 45 -69.65 4.27 -4.73
C LEU A 45 -69.71 5.57 -3.90
N ARG A 46 -68.95 6.59 -4.33
CA ARG A 46 -69.49 7.69 -5.17
C ARG A 46 -68.47 8.79 -5.46
N ALA A 47 -68.79 9.48 -6.56
CA ALA A 47 -68.54 10.90 -6.84
C ALA A 47 -67.30 11.28 -7.66
N THR A 48 -67.59 11.43 -8.96
CA THR A 48 -67.04 12.39 -9.92
C THR A 48 -66.39 13.64 -9.34
N ARG A 49 -65.18 13.97 -9.82
CA ARG A 49 -64.90 15.34 -10.32
C ARG A 49 -63.65 15.40 -11.20
N LEU A 50 -63.89 15.83 -12.44
CA LEU A 50 -62.90 16.29 -13.40
C LEU A 50 -62.07 17.46 -12.82
N ARG A 51 -60.74 17.38 -12.89
CA ARG A 51 -59.86 18.53 -13.16
C ARG A 51 -58.39 18.12 -13.23
N GLY A 52 -57.73 18.57 -14.29
CA GLY A 52 -56.28 18.82 -14.27
C GLY A 52 -55.46 17.82 -15.06
N LEU A 53 -55.29 18.10 -16.35
CA LEU A 53 -54.13 17.67 -17.13
C LEU A 53 -52.86 18.26 -16.49
N MET A 54 -52.38 17.66 -15.41
CA MET A 54 -50.97 17.77 -15.06
C MET A 54 -50.22 16.77 -15.94
N ARG A 55 -49.75 17.27 -17.07
CA ARG A 55 -48.65 16.65 -17.81
C ARG A 55 -47.49 16.56 -16.82
N GLN A 56 -47.34 15.42 -16.14
CA GLN A 56 -46.08 15.08 -15.50
C GLN A 56 -45.03 15.12 -16.62
N ARG A 57 -44.29 16.22 -16.70
CA ARG A 57 -42.97 16.19 -17.29
C ARG A 57 -42.14 15.38 -16.32
N GLN A 58 -42.25 14.06 -16.44
CA GLN A 58 -41.28 13.15 -15.87
C GLN A 58 -39.95 13.56 -16.51
N ALA A 59 -39.09 14.19 -15.72
CA ALA A 59 -37.75 14.50 -16.16
C ALA A 59 -37.10 13.16 -16.57
N PRO A 60 -36.36 13.10 -17.69
CA PRO A 60 -35.63 11.89 -18.01
C PRO A 60 -34.70 11.58 -16.84
N GLU A 61 -34.78 10.35 -16.32
CA GLU A 61 -33.83 9.86 -15.33
C GLU A 61 -32.43 10.11 -15.89
N VAL A 62 -31.66 10.96 -15.21
CA VAL A 62 -30.25 11.17 -15.56
C VAL A 62 -29.60 9.80 -15.38
N PRO A 63 -28.99 9.22 -16.42
CA PRO A 63 -28.25 7.99 -16.23
C PRO A 63 -27.15 8.30 -15.22
N VAL A 64 -27.26 7.71 -14.03
CA VAL A 64 -26.16 7.64 -13.07
C VAL A 64 -25.03 7.00 -13.83
N ARG A 65 -24.11 7.84 -14.31
CA ARG A 65 -22.89 7.44 -14.98
C ARG A 65 -22.16 6.60 -13.95
N ARG A 66 -22.36 5.28 -14.02
CA ARG A 66 -21.68 4.30 -13.17
C ARG A 66 -20.24 4.73 -13.19
N SER A 67 -19.77 5.26 -12.06
CA SER A 67 -18.37 5.58 -11.87
C SER A 67 -17.66 4.30 -12.23
N VAL A 68 -16.93 4.35 -13.34
CA VAL A 68 -16.12 3.23 -13.81
C VAL A 68 -15.25 2.93 -12.60
N ALA A 69 -15.52 1.82 -11.91
CA ALA A 69 -14.67 1.36 -10.86
C ALA A 69 -13.30 1.29 -11.52
N THR A 70 -12.37 2.14 -11.06
CA THR A 70 -10.97 2.08 -11.45
C THR A 70 -10.57 0.65 -11.14
N LEU A 71 -10.54 -0.20 -12.18
CA LEU A 71 -10.07 -1.55 -12.07
C LEU A 71 -8.61 -1.40 -11.68
N GLU A 72 -8.31 -1.60 -10.40
CA GLU A 72 -6.95 -1.72 -9.92
C GLU A 72 -6.33 -2.88 -10.70
N ARG A 73 -5.59 -2.53 -11.76
CA ARG A 73 -4.84 -3.51 -12.52
C ARG A 73 -3.88 -4.13 -11.51
N PRO A 74 -3.81 -5.47 -11.41
CA PRO A 74 -2.82 -6.09 -10.56
C PRO A 74 -1.45 -5.58 -11.00
N THR A 75 -0.80 -4.81 -10.14
CA THR A 75 0.52 -4.25 -10.41
C THR A 75 1.49 -5.41 -10.42
N THR A 76 1.99 -5.74 -11.59
CA THR A 76 2.96 -6.83 -11.77
C THR A 76 4.32 -6.39 -11.26
N THR A 77 4.58 -5.08 -11.24
CA THR A 77 5.85 -4.50 -10.80
C THR A 77 5.77 -3.91 -9.39
N ARG A 78 6.78 -4.20 -8.59
CA ARG A 78 6.90 -3.63 -7.24
C ARG A 78 8.34 -3.60 -6.77
N ILE A 79 8.58 -2.71 -5.82
CA ILE A 79 9.84 -2.59 -5.10
C ILE A 79 9.60 -3.02 -3.66
N GLU A 80 10.51 -3.83 -3.14
CA GLU A 80 10.47 -4.33 -1.78
C GLU A 80 11.86 -4.12 -1.14
N PHE A 81 11.90 -3.67 0.11
CA PHE A 81 13.13 -3.71 0.92
C PHE A 81 13.16 -4.93 1.85
N ILE A 82 11.97 -5.29 2.33
CA ILE A 82 11.69 -6.51 3.09
C ILE A 82 10.83 -7.40 2.19
N ARG A 83 11.23 -8.68 2.06
CA ARG A 83 10.53 -9.59 1.15
C ARG A 83 9.07 -9.76 1.54
N GLY A 84 8.18 -9.62 0.56
CA GLY A 84 6.74 -9.71 0.75
C GLY A 84 6.06 -8.42 1.20
N ILE A 85 6.82 -7.33 1.39
CA ILE A 85 6.28 -6.03 1.78
C ILE A 85 6.55 -5.05 0.66
N ARG A 86 5.46 -4.62 0.03
CA ARG A 86 5.49 -3.68 -1.06
C ARG A 86 5.61 -2.27 -0.52
N GLU A 87 6.58 -1.53 -1.05
CA GLU A 87 6.66 -0.08 -0.83
C GLU A 87 5.64 0.64 -1.72
N SER A 88 4.87 1.57 -1.13
CA SER A 88 3.97 2.44 -1.89
C SER A 88 4.66 3.72 -2.37
N CYS A 89 5.77 4.09 -1.72
CA CYS A 89 6.53 5.29 -2.05
C CYS A 89 7.24 5.16 -3.41
N VAL A 90 7.11 6.19 -4.24
CA VAL A 90 7.73 6.23 -5.57
C VAL A 90 9.11 6.89 -5.49
N PRO A 91 10.20 6.22 -5.91
CA PRO A 91 11.54 6.77 -5.79
C PRO A 91 11.87 7.80 -6.88
N GLU A 92 12.79 8.71 -6.55
CA GLU A 92 13.56 9.44 -7.54
C GLU A 92 14.68 8.53 -8.07
N VAL A 93 14.76 8.36 -9.39
CA VAL A 93 15.74 7.46 -10.03
C VAL A 93 16.73 8.26 -10.86
N LYS A 94 18.02 8.09 -10.56
CA LYS A 94 19.12 8.68 -11.33
C LYS A 94 19.93 7.58 -12.00
N LEU A 95 20.00 7.64 -13.33
CA LEU A 95 20.80 6.72 -14.14
C LEU A 95 22.12 7.36 -14.54
N THR A 96 23.20 6.61 -14.36
CA THR A 96 24.54 6.96 -14.84
C THR A 96 25.09 5.79 -15.64
N ARG A 97 25.72 6.08 -16.78
CA ARG A 97 26.39 5.06 -17.60
C ARG A 97 27.84 5.49 -17.82
N SER A 98 28.75 4.52 -17.69
CA SER A 98 30.16 4.73 -18.06
C SER A 98 30.27 5.11 -19.54
N ARG A 99 31.31 5.87 -19.89
CA ARG A 99 31.57 6.27 -21.29
C ARG A 99 31.73 5.07 -22.21
N ASP A 100 32.39 4.03 -21.72
CA ASP A 100 32.62 2.78 -22.46
C ASP A 100 31.37 1.90 -22.54
N GLY A 101 30.32 2.25 -21.79
CA GLY A 101 29.04 1.58 -21.81
C GLY A 101 29.03 0.18 -21.19
N SER A 102 30.14 -0.23 -20.58
CA SER A 102 30.35 -1.53 -19.92
C SER A 102 29.56 -1.64 -18.62
N ASN A 103 29.56 -0.57 -17.83
CA ASN A 103 28.87 -0.52 -16.54
C ASN A 103 27.85 0.62 -16.51
N GLY A 104 26.69 0.33 -15.96
CA GLY A 104 25.66 1.31 -15.62
C GLY A 104 25.33 1.26 -14.14
N THR A 105 24.92 2.39 -13.58
CA THR A 105 24.50 2.48 -12.18
C THR A 105 23.16 3.21 -12.12
N ALA A 106 22.19 2.62 -11.43
CA ALA A 106 20.92 3.22 -11.09
C ALA A 106 20.93 3.55 -9.59
N MET A 107 20.73 4.83 -9.27
CA MET A 107 20.57 5.29 -7.89
C MET A 107 19.11 5.58 -7.65
N PHE A 108 18.57 5.02 -6.58
CA PHE A 108 17.20 5.21 -6.13
C PHE A 108 17.22 6.02 -4.84
N ARG A 109 16.33 7.00 -4.75
CA ARG A 109 16.12 7.80 -3.55
C ARG A 109 14.65 7.79 -3.18
N PHE A 110 14.35 7.17 -2.05
CA PHE A 110 13.03 7.11 -1.47
C PHE A 110 12.94 8.14 -0.36
N ARG A 111 12.01 9.09 -0.49
CA ARG A 111 11.72 10.07 0.54
C ARG A 111 10.58 9.54 1.38
N ASP A 112 10.76 9.49 2.70
CA ASP A 112 9.74 9.00 3.64
C ASP A 112 9.15 7.62 3.25
N PRO A 113 10.00 6.56 3.16
CA PRO A 113 9.54 5.22 2.82
C PRO A 113 8.63 4.64 3.91
N ASP A 114 7.73 3.74 3.50
CA ASP A 114 6.75 3.15 4.42
C ASP A 114 7.43 2.26 5.47
N LEU A 115 8.62 1.76 5.15
CA LEU A 115 9.50 1.04 6.07
C LEU A 115 9.77 1.76 7.39
N PHE A 116 9.82 3.10 7.39
CA PHE A 116 10.00 3.86 8.64
C PHE A 116 8.69 4.12 9.39
N ARG A 117 7.54 4.00 8.71
CA ARG A 117 6.21 4.21 9.30
C ARG A 117 5.71 2.96 10.00
N GLU A 118 5.93 1.80 9.39
CA GLU A 118 5.60 0.49 9.95
C GLU A 118 6.74 0.04 10.88
N VAL A 119 6.77 0.60 12.09
CA VAL A 119 7.73 0.21 13.15
C VAL A 119 7.27 -1.10 13.78
N ASP A 120 7.10 -2.15 12.98
CA ASP A 120 6.89 -3.48 13.52
C ASP A 120 8.26 -4.16 13.68
N PRO A 121 8.75 -4.42 14.92
CA PRO A 121 10.01 -5.13 15.12
C PRO A 121 9.99 -6.56 14.56
N GLN A 122 8.82 -7.10 14.19
CA GLN A 122 8.68 -8.42 13.56
C GLN A 122 8.88 -8.39 12.04
N LEU A 123 8.89 -7.20 11.41
CA LEU A 123 8.94 -7.05 9.96
C LEU A 123 10.28 -7.48 9.34
N GLY A 124 11.35 -7.57 10.15
CA GLY A 124 12.66 -8.04 9.72
C GLY A 124 13.61 -6.91 9.33
N GLU A 125 14.89 -7.25 9.12
CA GLU A 125 15.95 -6.30 8.81
C GLU A 125 16.05 -6.02 7.30
N VAL A 126 16.36 -4.77 6.95
CA VAL A 126 16.61 -4.36 5.56
C VAL A 126 17.86 -5.05 5.03
N THR A 127 17.64 -6.15 4.31
CA THR A 127 18.74 -6.95 3.73
C THR A 127 19.20 -6.42 2.37
N GLY A 128 18.34 -5.70 1.67
CA GLY A 128 18.59 -5.19 0.32
C GLY A 128 17.34 -4.58 -0.29
N MET A 129 17.42 -4.22 -1.57
CA MET A 129 16.28 -3.78 -2.38
C MET A 129 16.04 -4.80 -3.50
N TYR A 130 14.78 -5.21 -3.63
CA TYR A 130 14.29 -6.18 -4.60
C TYR A 130 13.38 -5.46 -5.59
N LEU A 131 13.74 -5.50 -6.87
CA LEU A 131 12.92 -5.01 -7.98
C LEU A 131 12.25 -6.22 -8.61
N ILE A 132 10.93 -6.36 -8.44
CA ILE A 132 10.18 -7.55 -8.83
C ILE A 132 9.26 -7.18 -10.00
N ASP A 133 9.30 -7.98 -11.05
CA ASP A 133 8.37 -7.95 -12.18
C ASP A 133 8.07 -9.37 -12.69
N GLU A 134 7.37 -9.47 -13.81
CA GLU A 134 7.03 -10.74 -14.47
C GLU A 134 8.25 -11.51 -15.05
N GLU A 135 9.35 -10.82 -15.35
CA GLU A 135 10.58 -11.43 -15.87
C GLU A 135 11.48 -11.98 -14.74
N GLY A 136 11.27 -11.54 -13.49
CA GLY A 136 11.97 -12.06 -12.32
C GLY A 136 12.29 -10.97 -11.29
N VAL A 137 13.41 -11.15 -10.59
CA VAL A 137 13.82 -10.27 -9.49
C VAL A 137 15.22 -9.73 -9.73
N LEU A 138 15.38 -8.41 -9.70
CA LEU A 138 16.69 -7.75 -9.64
C LEU A 138 16.98 -7.36 -8.19
N LEU A 139 18.11 -7.82 -7.68
CA LEU A 139 18.52 -7.61 -6.29
C LEU A 139 19.66 -6.59 -6.22
N THR A 140 19.62 -5.68 -5.25
CA THR A 140 20.83 -5.03 -4.73
C THR A 140 20.91 -5.15 -3.22
N ARG A 141 22.14 -5.19 -2.70
CA ARG A 141 22.44 -5.14 -1.26
C ARG A 141 22.97 -3.76 -0.82
N ASP A 142 23.31 -2.89 -1.76
CA ASP A 142 23.79 -1.54 -1.44
C ASP A 142 22.61 -0.62 -1.17
N VAL A 143 22.17 -0.62 0.09
CA VAL A 143 21.08 0.21 0.61
C VAL A 143 21.61 1.01 1.81
N LYS A 144 21.36 2.31 1.82
CA LYS A 144 21.84 3.26 2.83
C LYS A 144 20.70 4.12 3.33
N ALA A 145 20.56 4.21 4.64
CA ALA A 145 19.64 5.16 5.26
C ALA A 145 20.28 6.55 5.38
N ARG A 146 19.51 7.59 5.08
CA ARG A 146 19.86 9.00 5.25
C ARG A 146 19.12 9.54 6.47
N PHE A 147 19.90 10.05 7.42
CA PHE A 147 19.40 10.71 8.62
C PHE A 147 19.55 12.23 8.47
N VAL A 148 18.51 12.96 8.85
CA VAL A 148 18.51 14.42 8.96
C VAL A 148 18.10 14.74 10.39
N ASP A 149 18.91 15.50 11.11
CA ASP A 149 18.66 15.88 12.52
C ASP A 149 18.37 14.68 13.45
N ASN A 150 19.10 13.56 13.25
CA ASN A 150 18.92 12.28 13.95
C ASN A 150 17.60 11.54 13.67
N VAL A 151 16.80 12.01 12.71
CA VAL A 151 15.57 11.34 12.27
C VAL A 151 15.82 10.64 10.92
N PRO A 152 15.39 9.37 10.74
CA PRO A 152 15.45 8.70 9.45
C PRO A 152 14.51 9.41 8.46
N ASN A 153 15.05 9.91 7.35
CA ASN A 153 14.30 10.75 6.41
C ASN A 153 14.19 10.13 5.01
N ALA A 154 15.24 9.44 4.57
CA ALA A 154 15.27 8.85 3.24
C ALA A 154 16.08 7.56 3.20
N ILE A 155 15.82 6.73 2.20
CA ILE A 155 16.64 5.56 1.86
C ILE A 155 17.20 5.77 0.46
N GLU A 156 18.50 5.53 0.32
CA GLU A 156 19.21 5.55 -0.94
C GLU A 156 19.69 4.14 -1.27
N ALA A 157 19.37 3.64 -2.46
CA ALA A 157 19.82 2.33 -2.91
C ALA A 157 20.54 2.44 -4.25
N THR A 158 21.61 1.67 -4.42
CA THR A 158 22.41 1.66 -5.66
C THR A 158 22.30 0.30 -6.31
N TYR A 159 21.85 0.24 -7.56
CA TYR A 159 21.87 -0.97 -8.39
C TYR A 159 22.95 -0.83 -9.46
N VAL A 160 23.89 -1.78 -9.49
CA VAL A 160 24.97 -1.82 -10.48
C VAL A 160 24.62 -2.82 -11.57
N MET A 161 24.54 -2.33 -12.81
CA MET A 161 24.27 -3.10 -14.00
C MET A 161 25.57 -3.49 -14.69
N GLN A 162 25.75 -4.78 -14.91
CA GLN A 162 26.89 -5.35 -15.62
C GLN A 162 26.52 -5.55 -17.10
N GLY A 163 27.27 -4.90 -17.98
CA GLY A 163 27.12 -5.06 -19.43
C GLY A 163 25.83 -4.47 -20.02
N PRO A 164 25.65 -4.66 -21.34
CA PRO A 164 24.47 -4.18 -22.07
C PRO A 164 23.19 -4.96 -21.72
N ASP A 165 23.31 -6.24 -21.37
CA ASP A 165 22.14 -7.08 -21.06
C ASP A 165 21.48 -6.65 -19.75
N GLY A 166 22.28 -6.37 -18.71
CA GLY A 166 21.79 -5.84 -17.44
C GLY A 166 21.09 -4.48 -17.61
N TRP A 167 21.60 -3.63 -18.50
CA TRP A 167 20.98 -2.37 -18.85
C TRP A 167 19.61 -2.55 -19.52
N SER A 168 19.55 -3.39 -20.56
CA SER A 168 18.30 -3.69 -21.28
C SER A 168 17.23 -4.27 -20.35
N ARG A 169 17.64 -5.19 -19.46
CA ARG A 169 16.75 -5.79 -18.46
C ARG A 169 16.19 -4.77 -17.46
N PHE A 170 17.04 -3.85 -17.02
CA PHE A 170 16.65 -2.77 -16.11
C PHE A 170 15.69 -1.78 -16.78
N MET A 171 15.94 -1.41 -18.03
CA MET A 171 15.07 -0.50 -18.77
C MET A 171 13.65 -1.06 -18.93
N ARG A 172 13.51 -2.37 -19.21
CA ARG A 172 12.19 -3.04 -19.26
C ARG A 172 11.45 -3.00 -17.93
N PHE A 173 12.16 -3.23 -16.83
CA PHE A 173 11.58 -3.09 -15.49
C PHE A 173 11.07 -1.66 -15.26
N MET A 174 11.91 -0.66 -15.55
CA MET A 174 11.56 0.75 -15.35
C MET A 174 10.41 1.22 -16.25
N GLU A 175 10.32 0.72 -17.48
CA GLU A 175 9.21 1.02 -18.40
C GLU A 175 7.88 0.55 -17.82
N ARG A 176 7.78 -0.73 -17.42
CA ARG A 176 6.59 -1.26 -16.75
C ARG A 176 6.27 -0.55 -15.43
N PHE A 177 7.30 -0.30 -14.61
CA PHE A 177 7.13 0.39 -13.34
C PHE A 177 6.65 1.84 -13.54
N ALA A 178 7.13 2.53 -14.57
CA ALA A 178 6.69 3.87 -14.90
C ALA A 178 5.25 3.90 -15.42
N GLU A 179 4.84 2.92 -16.23
CA GLU A 179 3.46 2.77 -16.69
C GLU A 179 2.49 2.55 -15.52
N GLU A 180 2.84 1.71 -14.55
CA GLU A 180 1.99 1.44 -13.38
C GLU A 180 1.91 2.62 -12.41
N ASN A 181 3.01 3.36 -12.23
CA ASN A 181 3.10 4.47 -11.28
C ASN A 181 2.97 5.87 -11.92
N ASN A 182 2.62 5.94 -13.22
CA ASN A 182 2.48 7.17 -14.01
C ASN A 182 3.69 8.12 -13.91
N LEU A 183 4.91 7.55 -13.92
CA LEU A 183 6.14 8.32 -13.83
C LEU A 183 6.49 8.98 -15.17
N THR A 184 6.93 10.24 -15.11
CA THR A 184 7.43 10.97 -16.28
C THR A 184 8.95 11.01 -16.29
N PHE A 185 9.58 10.53 -17.37
CA PHE A 185 11.03 10.58 -17.52
C PHE A 185 11.49 12.00 -17.87
N THR A 186 12.19 12.66 -16.95
CA THR A 186 12.86 13.92 -17.23
C THR A 186 14.31 13.65 -17.58
N LYS A 187 14.67 13.78 -18.86
CA LYS A 187 16.08 13.71 -19.28
C LYS A 187 16.79 14.96 -18.76
N ALA A 188 17.71 14.79 -17.81
CA ALA A 188 18.60 15.89 -17.44
C ALA A 188 19.45 16.25 -18.66
N ASN A 189 19.27 17.47 -19.20
CA ASN A 189 20.15 18.00 -20.23
C ASN A 189 21.54 18.13 -19.60
N ALA A 190 22.52 17.44 -20.18
CA ALA A 190 23.92 17.67 -19.86
C ALA A 190 24.29 19.08 -20.36
N SER A 191 24.41 20.03 -19.44
CA SER A 191 24.92 21.39 -19.67
C SER A 191 26.44 21.41 -19.68
#